data_AF-A0A2G5R168-F1
#
_entry.id   AF-A0A2G5R168-F1
#
_cell.length_a   1.000
_cell.length_b   1.000
_cell.length_c   1.000
_cell.angle_alpha   90.00
_cell.angle_beta   90.00
_cell.angle_gamma   90.00
#
_symmetry.space_group_name_H-M   'P 1'
#
loop_
_entity.id
_entity.type
_entity.pdbx_description
1 polymer ?
#
loop_
_entity_poly.entity_id
_entity_poly.type
_entity_poly.pdbx_seq_one_letter_code
_entity_poly.pdbx_strand_id
1 'polypeptide(L)'
;MGKLILWTAKDVSTWGRLLTIALECAADPSRPMGELGRAVEKAEKAIIPTRDEAQRATVFMLWKFAHTFAAMDFEGRAVNAAQLAKHAEVARAILQPSTGEVVSLADRRADPPSRFRADIDG
;
A
#
# COMPACT_ATOMS: atom_id res chain seq x y z
N MET A 1 -14.65 21.20 6.81
CA MET A 1 -13.57 21.30 5.80
C MET A 1 -12.84 19.96 5.73
N GLY A 2 -12.81 19.29 4.58
CA GLY A 2 -12.05 18.04 4.41
C GLY A 2 -10.57 18.36 4.19
N LYS A 3 -9.67 17.63 4.85
CA LYS A 3 -8.22 17.81 4.66
C LYS A 3 -7.82 17.28 3.28
N LEU A 4 -7.13 18.12 2.50
CA LEU A 4 -6.49 17.73 1.26
C LEU A 4 -5.33 16.77 1.57
N ILE A 5 -5.43 15.51 1.15
CA ILE A 5 -4.33 14.54 1.26
C ILE A 5 -3.57 14.57 -0.07
N LEU A 6 -2.45 15.31 -0.09
CA LEU A 6 -1.50 15.29 -1.20
C LEU A 6 -0.43 14.24 -0.92
N TRP A 7 -0.25 13.31 -1.86
CA TRP A 7 0.81 12.32 -1.83
C TRP A 7 1.99 12.90 -2.60
N THR A 8 3.13 12.96 -1.93
CA THR A 8 4.33 13.61 -2.46
C THR A 8 5.12 12.66 -3.37
N ALA A 9 6.02 13.21 -4.19
CA ALA A 9 6.98 12.37 -4.94
C ALA A 9 7.79 11.43 -4.03
N LYS A 10 8.02 11.84 -2.77
CA LYS A 10 8.68 11.02 -1.75
C LYS A 10 7.80 9.84 -1.31
N ASP A 11 6.50 10.03 -1.14
CA ASP A 11 5.57 8.94 -0.81
C ASP A 11 5.53 7.91 -1.93
N VAL A 12 5.39 8.37 -3.18
CA VAL A 12 5.42 7.50 -4.38
C VAL A 12 6.72 6.70 -4.43
N SER A 13 7.87 7.36 -4.23
CA SER A 13 9.17 6.67 -4.20
C SER A 13 9.27 5.66 -3.05
N THR A 14 8.71 5.97 -1.87
CA THR A 14 8.72 5.07 -0.71
C THR A 14 7.91 3.80 -0.97
N TRP A 15 6.68 3.95 -1.49
CA TRP A 15 5.82 2.82 -1.84
C TRP A 15 6.36 2.03 -3.03
N GLY A 16 6.92 2.69 -4.04
CA GLY A 16 7.59 2.03 -5.17
C GLY A 16 8.80 1.21 -4.74
N ARG A 17 9.57 1.70 -3.75
CA ARG A 17 10.68 0.95 -3.15
C ARG A 17 10.19 -0.29 -2.40
N LEU A 18 9.14 -0.16 -1.57
CA LEU A 18 8.54 -1.31 -0.89
C LEU A 18 8.08 -2.37 -1.91
N LEU A 19 7.36 -1.94 -2.94
CA LEU A 19 6.89 -2.81 -4.02
C LEU A 19 8.04 -3.58 -4.68
N THR A 20 9.11 -2.88 -5.06
CA THR A 20 10.27 -3.50 -5.73
C THR A 20 10.90 -4.56 -4.84
N ILE A 21 11.17 -4.23 -3.58
CA ILE A 21 11.80 -5.17 -2.63
C ILE A 21 10.87 -6.36 -2.35
N ALA A 22 9.56 -6.14 -2.24
CA ALA A 22 8.59 -7.22 -2.05
C ALA A 22 8.58 -8.22 -3.21
N LEU A 23 8.65 -7.74 -4.46
CA LEU A 23 8.74 -8.61 -5.65
C LEU A 23 10.05 -9.41 -5.67
N GLU A 24 11.17 -8.77 -5.37
CA GLU A 24 12.46 -9.45 -5.29
C GLU A 24 12.49 -10.49 -4.16
N CYS A 25 11.92 -10.20 -2.99
CA CYS A 25 11.78 -11.14 -1.87
C CYS A 25 10.82 -12.29 -2.17
N ALA A 26 9.79 -12.06 -2.98
CA ALA A 26 8.91 -13.12 -3.45
C ALA A 26 9.61 -14.02 -4.49
N ALA A 27 10.49 -13.46 -5.33
CA ALA A 27 11.27 -14.21 -6.29
C ALA A 27 12.38 -15.06 -5.63
N ASP A 28 12.98 -14.55 -4.55
CA ASP A 28 13.96 -15.26 -3.73
C ASP A 28 13.64 -15.13 -2.22
N PRO A 29 12.84 -16.06 -1.65
CA PRO A 29 12.47 -16.04 -0.23
C PRO A 29 13.62 -16.41 0.73
N SER A 30 14.77 -16.83 0.19
CA SER A 30 15.97 -17.16 0.97
C SER A 30 16.79 -15.93 1.35
N ARG A 31 16.61 -14.82 0.63
CA ARG A 31 17.39 -13.60 0.84
C ARG A 31 17.19 -13.01 2.25
N PRO A 32 18.15 -12.23 2.76
CA PRO A 32 17.97 -11.50 4.01
C PRO A 32 16.78 -10.53 3.96
N MET A 33 15.90 -10.57 4.97
CA MET A 33 14.69 -9.72 5.04
C MET A 33 14.92 -8.31 5.59
N GLY A 34 16.17 -7.96 5.96
CA GLY A 34 16.48 -6.67 6.58
C GLY A 34 16.12 -5.46 5.72
N GLU A 35 16.21 -5.57 4.39
CA GLU A 35 15.78 -4.50 3.48
C GLU A 35 14.26 -4.39 3.37
N LEU A 36 13.55 -5.52 3.35
CA LEU A 36 12.09 -5.55 3.34
C LEU A 36 11.52 -4.94 4.62
N GLY A 37 12.05 -5.31 5.79
CA GLY A 37 11.65 -4.73 7.07
C GLY A 37 11.80 -3.20 7.10
N ARG A 38 12.97 -2.68 6.70
CA ARG A 38 13.20 -1.23 6.61
C ARG A 38 12.27 -0.53 5.62
N ALA A 39 11.92 -1.18 4.51
CA ALA A 39 11.01 -0.62 3.53
C ALA A 39 9.57 -0.56 4.06
N VAL A 40 9.14 -1.59 4.79
CA VAL A 40 7.84 -1.67 5.46
C VAL A 40 7.69 -0.57 6.51
N GLU A 41 8.69 -0.37 7.38
CA GLU A 41 8.69 0.69 8.41
C GLU A 41 8.62 2.10 7.81
N LYS A 42 9.27 2.31 6.66
CA LYS A 42 9.20 3.59 5.95
C LYS A 42 7.83 3.80 5.30
N ALA A 43 7.27 2.75 4.69
CA ALA A 43 5.96 2.82 4.05
C ALA A 43 4.82 3.03 5.06
N GLU A 44 4.93 2.49 6.27
CA GLU A 44 3.97 2.73 7.37
C GLU A 44 3.77 4.24 7.65
N LYS A 45 4.84 5.02 7.53
CA LYS A 45 4.85 6.47 7.77
C LYS A 45 4.53 7.30 6.53
N ALA A 46 4.43 6.67 5.36
CA ALA A 46 4.17 7.34 4.09
C ALA A 46 2.69 7.32 3.75
N ILE A 47 2.21 8.39 3.12
CA ILE A 47 0.82 8.45 2.66
C ILE A 47 0.64 7.48 1.48
N ILE A 48 -0.39 6.63 1.53
CA ILE A 48 -0.70 5.71 0.43
C ILE A 48 -1.11 6.52 -0.81
N PRO A 49 -0.41 6.34 -1.95
CA PRO A 49 -0.57 7.12 -3.15
C PRO A 49 -1.73 6.59 -4.04
N THR A 50 -2.99 6.77 -3.60
CA THR A 50 -4.19 6.26 -4.29
C THR A 50 -5.34 7.27 -4.34
N ARG A 51 -6.22 7.14 -5.36
CA ARG A 51 -7.34 8.07 -5.65
C ARG A 51 -8.64 7.72 -4.91
N ASP A 52 -8.77 6.52 -4.36
CA ASP A 52 -9.95 6.10 -3.58
C ASP A 52 -9.58 5.12 -2.45
N GLU A 53 -10.56 4.85 -1.57
CA GLU A 53 -10.39 4.00 -0.39
C GLU A 53 -10.23 2.51 -0.73
N ALA A 54 -10.84 2.03 -1.81
CA ALA A 54 -10.71 0.63 -2.22
C ALA A 54 -9.28 0.34 -2.70
N GLN A 55 -8.73 1.19 -3.56
CA GLN A 55 -7.33 1.17 -3.96
C GLN A 55 -6.39 1.30 -2.76
N ARG A 56 -6.72 2.21 -1.83
CA ARG A 56 -5.94 2.40 -0.60
C ARG A 56 -5.88 1.12 0.20
N ALA A 57 -7.02 0.46 0.40
CA ALA A 57 -7.10 -0.82 1.11
C ALA A 57 -6.27 -1.89 0.40
N THR A 58 -6.32 -1.97 -0.93
CA THR A 58 -5.53 -2.94 -1.70
C THR A 58 -4.01 -2.71 -1.55
N VAL A 59 -3.54 -1.47 -1.61
CA VAL A 59 -2.12 -1.14 -1.38
C VAL A 59 -1.73 -1.39 0.08
N PHE A 60 -2.61 -1.07 1.02
CA PHE A 60 -2.38 -1.34 2.44
C PHE A 60 -2.26 -2.84 2.75
N MET A 61 -2.97 -3.69 2.00
CA MET A 61 -2.84 -5.15 2.10
C MET A 61 -1.44 -5.62 1.70
N LEU A 62 -0.79 -5.03 0.68
CA LEU A 62 0.62 -5.31 0.39
C LEU A 62 1.50 -4.99 1.60
N TRP A 63 1.35 -3.82 2.22
CA TRP A 63 2.15 -3.45 3.39
C TRP A 63 1.99 -4.45 4.53
N LYS A 64 0.75 -4.83 4.87
CA LYS A 64 0.48 -5.84 5.90
C LYS A 64 1.14 -7.18 5.58
N PHE A 65 1.00 -7.66 4.34
CA PHE A 65 1.59 -8.93 3.95
C PHE A 65 3.12 -8.88 3.98
N ALA A 66 3.72 -7.80 3.45
CA ALA A 66 5.17 -7.61 3.47
C ALA A 66 5.73 -7.54 4.90
N HIS A 67 5.02 -6.87 5.83
CA HIS A 67 5.39 -6.81 7.24
C HIS A 67 5.43 -8.22 7.86
N THR A 68 4.36 -8.99 7.70
CA THR A 68 4.30 -10.36 8.24
C THR A 68 5.33 -11.26 7.58
N PHE A 69 5.49 -11.18 6.25
CA PHE A 69 6.45 -11.96 5.49
C PHE A 69 7.90 -11.73 5.96
N ALA A 70 8.27 -10.48 6.27
CA ALA A 70 9.59 -10.15 6.79
C ALA A 70 9.88 -10.78 8.16
N ALA A 71 8.84 -11.04 8.96
CA ALA A 71 8.95 -11.63 10.30
C ALA A 71 8.87 -13.18 10.30
N MET A 72 8.46 -13.79 9.17
CA MET A 72 8.41 -15.25 9.03
C MET A 72 9.82 -15.85 8.99
N ASP A 73 9.93 -17.13 9.35
CA ASP A 73 11.11 -17.94 9.09
C ASP A 73 11.23 -18.33 7.61
N PHE A 74 12.28 -19.05 7.27
CA PHE A 74 12.54 -19.43 5.87
C PHE A 74 11.41 -20.29 5.26
N GLU A 75 10.90 -21.26 6.02
CA GLU A 75 9.83 -22.15 5.55
C GLU A 75 8.52 -21.38 5.33
N GLY A 76 8.12 -20.54 6.29
CA GLY A 76 6.95 -19.68 6.17
C GLY A 76 7.07 -18.73 4.96
N ARG A 77 8.24 -18.15 4.71
CA ARG A 77 8.47 -17.32 3.52
C ARG A 77 8.34 -18.11 2.22
N ALA A 78 8.90 -19.32 2.14
CA ALA A 78 8.80 -20.14 0.93
C ALA A 78 7.33 -20.45 0.57
N VAL A 79 6.50 -20.78 1.55
CA VAL A 79 5.07 -21.06 1.34
C VAL A 79 4.28 -19.81 0.94
N ASN A 80 4.65 -18.64 1.46
CA ASN A 80 3.90 -17.40 1.25
C ASN A 80 4.43 -16.52 0.10
N ALA A 81 5.54 -16.90 -0.54
CA ALA A 81 6.20 -16.11 -1.58
C ALA A 81 5.26 -15.76 -2.74
N ALA A 82 4.51 -16.75 -3.24
CA ALA A 82 3.54 -16.53 -4.32
C ALA A 82 2.43 -15.54 -3.93
N GLN A 83 2.01 -15.54 -2.66
CA GLN A 83 0.99 -14.61 -2.17
C GLN A 83 1.55 -13.19 -2.03
N LEU A 84 2.79 -13.05 -1.55
CA LEU A 84 3.47 -11.75 -1.54
C LEU A 84 3.59 -11.18 -2.96
N ALA A 85 4.03 -11.98 -3.93
CA ALA A 85 4.08 -11.57 -5.34
C ALA A 85 2.70 -11.12 -5.85
N LYS A 86 1.64 -11.89 -5.56
CA LYS A 86 0.27 -11.52 -5.96
C LYS A 86 -0.15 -10.17 -5.41
N HIS A 87 0.06 -9.91 -4.12
CA HIS A 87 -0.27 -8.61 -3.52
C HIS A 87 0.58 -7.48 -4.11
N ALA A 88 1.86 -7.74 -4.38
CA ALA A 88 2.76 -6.78 -5.00
C ALA A 88 2.32 -6.42 -6.42
N GLU A 89 1.97 -7.39 -7.28
CA GLU A 89 1.52 -7.12 -8.65
C GLU A 89 0.20 -6.34 -8.70
N VAL A 90 -0.75 -6.65 -7.80
CA VAL A 90 -1.99 -5.87 -7.72
C VAL A 90 -1.70 -4.43 -7.27
N ALA A 91 -0.85 -4.25 -6.26
CA ALA A 91 -0.44 -2.93 -5.80
C ALA A 91 0.34 -2.17 -6.88
N ARG A 92 1.15 -2.84 -7.70
CA ARG A 92 1.88 -2.25 -8.82
C ARG A 92 0.94 -1.57 -9.81
N ALA A 93 -0.14 -2.22 -10.19
CA ALA A 93 -1.12 -1.65 -11.12
C ALA A 93 -1.79 -0.37 -10.57
N ILE A 94 -1.85 -0.24 -9.24
CA ILE A 94 -2.44 0.91 -8.55
C ILE A 94 -1.39 2.02 -8.33
N LEU A 95 -0.17 1.64 -7.96
CA LEU A 95 0.94 2.54 -7.64
C LEU A 95 1.63 3.09 -8.89
N GLN A 96 1.52 2.41 -10.03
CA GLN A 96 1.96 2.95 -11.30
C GLN A 96 1.14 4.20 -11.62
N PRO A 97 1.78 5.36 -11.83
CA PRO A 97 1.04 6.54 -12.24
C PRO A 97 0.38 6.24 -13.58
N SER A 98 -0.95 6.30 -13.64
CA SER A 98 -1.65 6.53 -14.90
C SER A 98 -1.24 7.92 -15.36
N THR A 99 -0.17 7.98 -16.17
CA THR A 99 0.30 9.17 -16.88
C THR A 99 0.29 10.45 -16.04
N GLY A 100 1.31 10.62 -15.19
CA GLY A 100 1.81 11.94 -14.79
C GLY A 100 0.92 12.87 -13.96
N GLU A 101 -0.31 12.50 -13.58
CA GLU A 101 -1.16 13.40 -12.80
C GLU A 101 -0.93 13.28 -11.28
N VAL A 102 -0.50 14.38 -10.66
CA VAL A 102 -0.70 14.61 -9.23
C VAL A 102 -2.20 14.79 -9.00
N VAL A 103 -2.85 13.78 -8.41
CA VAL A 103 -4.30 13.82 -8.22
C VAL A 103 -4.63 14.43 -6.87
N SER A 104 -5.23 15.61 -6.91
CA SER A 104 -5.93 16.20 -5.77
C SER A 104 -7.18 15.37 -5.45
N LEU A 105 -7.27 14.86 -4.22
CA LEU A 105 -8.46 14.18 -3.70
C LEU A 105 -9.62 15.15 -3.38
N ALA A 106 -9.45 16.46 -3.60
CA ALA A 106 -10.48 17.46 -3.29
C ALA A 106 -11.79 17.27 -4.09
N ASP A 107 -11.72 16.64 -5.27
CA ASP A 107 -12.83 16.61 -6.23
C ASP A 107 -13.71 15.36 -6.16
N ARG A 108 -13.52 14.47 -5.17
CA ARG A 108 -14.39 13.31 -4.94
C ARG A 108 -15.04 13.31 -3.56
N ARG A 109 -15.85 14.33 -3.27
CA ARG A 109 -17.00 14.15 -2.39
C ARG A 109 -18.09 13.41 -3.18
N ALA A 110 -18.06 12.08 -3.14
CA ALA A 110 -19.35 11.40 -3.09
C ALA A 110 -19.88 11.67 -1.68
N ASP A 111 -20.95 12.44 -1.56
CA ASP A 111 -21.64 12.56 -0.28
C ASP A 111 -21.95 11.14 0.24
N PRO A 112 -21.67 10.83 1.52
CA PRO A 112 -22.01 9.53 2.07
C PRO A 112 -23.53 9.32 1.90
N PRO A 113 -23.99 8.11 1.48
CA PRO A 113 -25.41 7.85 1.31
C PRO A 113 -26.13 8.15 2.62
N SER A 114 -27.17 8.99 2.51
CA SER A 114 -27.92 9.68 3.58
C SER A 114 -28.40 8.83 4.76
N ARG A 115 -28.39 7.50 4.63
CA ARG A 115 -28.78 6.53 5.65
C ARG A 115 -27.87 6.44 6.88
N PHE A 116 -26.68 7.06 6.88
CA PHE A 116 -25.77 7.06 8.04
C PHE A 116 -25.77 8.37 8.86
N ARG A 117 -26.66 9.33 8.57
CA ARG A 117 -26.73 10.63 9.28
C ARG A 117 -27.64 10.64 10.52
N ALA A 118 -28.29 9.52 10.87
CA ALA A 118 -29.33 9.52 11.89
C ALA A 118 -28.85 9.35 13.35
N ASP A 119 -27.60 8.94 13.61
CA ASP A 119 -27.22 8.46 14.96
C ASP A 119 -26.16 9.33 15.69
N ILE A 120 -25.88 10.56 15.25
CA ILE A 120 -24.83 11.40 15.88
C ILE A 120 -25.38 12.58 16.71
N ASP A 121 -26.69 12.81 16.72
CA ASP A 121 -27.31 13.87 17.54
C ASP A 121 -28.35 13.33 18.57
N GLY A 122 -28.16 12.10 19.07
CA GLY A 122 -28.98 11.48 20.13
C GLY A 122 -28.20 11.18 21.39
#